data_AF-A0A3N5PW92-F1
#
_entry.id   AF-A0A3N5PW92-F1
#
_cell.length_a   1.000
_cell.length_b   1.000
_cell.length_c   1.000
_cell.angle_alpha   90.00
_cell.angle_beta   90.00
_cell.angle_gamma   90.00
#
_symmetry.space_group_name_H-M   'P 1'
#
loop_
_entity.id
_entity.type
_entity.pdbx_description
1 polymer ?
#
loop_
_entity_poly.entity_id
_entity_poly.type
_entity_poly.pdbx_seq_one_letter_code
_entity_poly.pdbx_strand_id
1 'polypeptide(L)' 'MKFGLERLLASRALRKSLRGKRVALLAHPASVTRDLTHALDALAALSDVELTAAFGPQHGLRGDKQDNMVESPDF' A
#
# COMPACT_ATOMS: atom_id res chain seq x y z
N MET A 1 9.77 15.73 -5.67
CA MET A 1 8.33 15.67 -5.27
C MET A 1 8.14 14.65 -4.14
N LYS A 2 7.20 14.87 -3.21
CA LYS A 2 6.76 13.90 -2.19
C LYS A 2 5.32 13.46 -2.52
N PHE A 3 5.09 12.17 -2.70
CA PHE A 3 3.76 11.61 -2.95
C PHE A 3 2.89 11.62 -1.69
N GLY A 4 1.59 11.33 -1.84
CA GLY A 4 0.63 11.31 -0.73
C GLY A 4 1.06 10.36 0.40
N LEU A 5 1.56 9.16 0.06
CA LEU A 5 2.08 8.19 1.01
C LEU A 5 3.18 8.78 1.89
N GLU A 6 4.23 9.36 1.30
CA GLU A 6 5.34 10.00 2.01
C GLU A 6 4.89 11.10 2.96
N ARG A 7 3.90 11.90 2.54
CA ARG A 7 3.33 12.97 3.37
C ARG A 7 2.56 12.40 4.56
N LEU A 8 1.79 11.35 4.35
CA LEU A 8 1.03 10.68 5.39
C LEU A 8 1.96 10.03 6.44
N LEU A 9 3.00 9.32 5.99
CA LEU A 9 4.03 8.72 6.84
C LEU A 9 4.75 9.79 7.67
N ALA A 10 5.17 10.90 7.06
CA ALA A 10 5.93 11.94 7.75
C ALA A 10 5.09 12.82 8.69
N SER A 11 3.77 12.93 8.51
CA SER A 11 2.94 13.89 9.25
C SER A 11 1.94 13.22 10.19
N ARG A 12 2.21 13.33 11.51
CA ARG A 12 1.25 12.93 12.55
C ARG A 12 -0.05 13.74 12.49
N ALA A 13 0.00 14.99 12.02
CA ALA A 13 -1.19 15.82 11.87
C ALA A 13 -2.16 15.26 10.83
N LEU A 14 -1.63 14.74 9.70
CA LEU A 14 -2.43 14.09 8.67
C LEU A 14 -3.01 12.74 9.13
N ARG A 15 -2.30 12.04 10.03
CA ARG A 15 -2.77 10.78 10.63
C ARG A 15 -3.77 10.97 11.78
N LYS A 16 -4.00 12.20 12.24
CA LYS A 16 -4.85 12.49 13.42
C LYS A 16 -6.24 11.89 13.29
N SER A 17 -6.83 11.92 12.10
CA SER A 17 -8.18 11.40 11.83
C SER A 17 -8.26 9.88 11.83
N LEU A 18 -7.12 9.16 11.72
CA LEU A 18 -7.06 7.71 11.63
C LEU A 18 -6.91 7.03 13.00
N ARG A 19 -6.46 7.76 14.03
CA ARG A 19 -6.22 7.17 15.35
C ARG A 19 -7.49 6.59 15.97
N GLY A 20 -7.37 5.38 16.51
CA GLY A 20 -8.47 4.64 17.13
C GLY A 20 -9.53 4.17 16.13
N LYS A 21 -9.25 4.26 14.82
CA LYS A 21 -10.10 3.70 13.78
C LYS A 21 -9.42 2.49 13.18
N ARG A 22 -10.23 1.49 12.84
CA ARG A 22 -9.82 0.39 11.98
C ARG A 22 -9.64 0.91 10.56
N VAL A 23 -8.41 0.85 10.06
CA VAL A 23 -8.05 1.29 8.70
C VAL A 23 -7.92 0.08 7.79
N ALA A 24 -8.36 0.23 6.55
CA ALA A 24 -8.06 -0.71 5.48
C ALA A 24 -7.26 -0.02 4.38
N LEU A 25 -6.29 -0.73 3.81
CA LEU A 25 -5.45 -0.25 2.72
C LEU A 25 -5.97 -0.78 1.38
N LEU A 26 -6.35 0.11 0.46
CA LEU A 26 -6.50 -0.22 -0.96
C LEU A 26 -5.19 0.15 -1.66
N ALA A 27 -4.47 -0.84 -2.18
CA ALA A 27 -3.17 -0.62 -2.82
C ALA A 27 -2.91 -1.64 -3.94
N HIS A 28 -1.90 -1.35 -4.75
CA HIS A 28 -1.39 -2.20 -5.82
C HIS A 28 0.15 -2.20 -5.78
N PRO A 29 0.85 -3.05 -6.56
CA PRO A 29 2.30 -3.25 -6.40
C PRO A 29 3.17 -1.98 -6.48
N ALA A 30 2.75 -0.97 -7.24
CA ALA A 30 3.49 0.31 -7.35
C ALA A 30 3.11 1.33 -6.25
N SER A 31 2.28 0.95 -5.29
CA SER A 31 2.00 1.73 -4.08
C SER A 31 3.20 1.63 -3.12
N VAL A 32 4.31 2.25 -3.50
CA VAL A 32 5.58 2.18 -2.78
C VAL A 32 6.08 3.57 -2.36
N THR A 33 6.91 3.60 -1.33
CA THR A 33 7.70 4.76 -0.92
C THR A 33 8.85 5.02 -1.90
N ARG A 34 9.64 6.07 -1.67
CA ARG A 34 10.78 6.43 -2.52
C ARG A 34 11.85 5.31 -2.60
N ASP A 35 12.03 4.59 -1.50
CA ASP A 35 12.95 3.46 -1.35
C ASP A 35 12.33 2.11 -1.75
N LEU A 36 11.18 2.14 -2.45
CA LEU A 36 10.45 0.96 -2.93
C LEU A 36 9.86 0.08 -1.81
N THR A 37 9.76 0.60 -0.59
CA THR A 37 9.02 -0.08 0.48
C THR A 37 7.52 -0.02 0.18
N HIS A 38 6.85 -1.18 0.18
CA HIS A 38 5.42 -1.25 -0.11
C HIS A 38 4.60 -0.53 0.97
N ALA A 39 3.52 0.16 0.57
CA ALA A 39 2.68 0.95 1.47
C ALA A 39 2.12 0.15 2.63
N LEU A 40 1.83 -1.14 2.42
CA LEU A 40 1.41 -2.06 3.49
C LEU A 40 2.44 -2.10 4.63
N ASP A 41 3.70 -2.31 4.29
CA ASP A 41 4.78 -2.48 5.26
C ASP A 41 5.09 -1.13 5.94
N ALA A 42 5.12 -0.05 5.15
CA ALA A 42 5.35 1.30 5.67
C ALA A 42 4.25 1.78 6.64
N LEU A 43 2.98 1.45 6.38
CA LEU A 43 1.87 1.80 7.25
C LEU A 43 1.78 0.87 8.47
N ALA A 44 2.10 -0.42 8.32
CA ALA A 44 2.13 -1.38 9.44
C ALA A 44 3.22 -1.04 10.46
N ALA A 45 4.29 -0.36 10.05
CA ALA A 45 5.33 0.13 10.96
C ALA A 45 4.90 1.32 11.83
N LEU A 46 3.73 1.92 11.60
CA LEU A 46 3.24 3.05 12.38
C LEU A 46 2.50 2.58 13.64
N SER A 47 2.92 3.07 14.80
CA SER A 47 2.27 2.74 16.08
C SER A 47 0.91 3.41 16.29
N ASP A 48 0.54 4.40 15.47
CA ASP A 48 -0.67 5.22 15.61
C ASP A 48 -1.72 4.96 14.53
N VAL A 49 -1.52 3.93 13.70
CA VAL A 49 -2.47 3.49 12.66
C VAL A 49 -2.77 2.01 12.87
N GLU A 50 -4.04 1.68 13.07
CA GLU A 50 -4.51 0.30 13.21
C GLU A 50 -4.94 -0.24 11.85
N LEU A 51 -4.00 -0.88 11.14
CA LEU A 51 -4.29 -1.50 9.85
C LEU A 51 -4.91 -2.89 10.06
N THR A 52 -6.16 -3.07 9.61
CA THR A 52 -6.95 -4.29 9.87
C THR A 52 -7.30 -5.09 8.63
N ALA A 53 -7.13 -4.51 7.44
CA ALA A 53 -7.39 -5.19 6.18
C ALA A 53 -6.57 -4.55 5.05
N ALA A 54 -6.36 -5.32 3.98
CA ALA A 54 -5.79 -4.82 2.74
C ALA A 54 -6.55 -5.39 1.54
N PHE A 55 -6.79 -4.55 0.54
CA PHE A 55 -7.50 -4.87 -0.69
C PHE A 55 -6.57 -4.60 -1.87
N GLY A 56 -6.41 -5.59 -2.74
CA GLY A 56 -5.69 -5.48 -3.99
C GLY A 56 -6.65 -5.45 -5.19
N PRO A 57 -6.27 -4.83 -6.32
CA PRO A 57 -7.00 -4.95 -7.59
C PRO A 57 -6.81 -6.35 -8.21
N GLN A 58 -7.17 -6.51 -9.49
CA GLN A 58 -7.17 -7.80 -10.21
C GLN A 58 -5.86 -8.61 -10.09
N HIS A 59 -4.70 -7.94 -10.07
CA HIS A 59 -3.38 -8.61 -9.98
C HIS A 59 -2.88 -8.83 -8.54
N GLY A 60 -3.76 -8.68 -7.55
CA GLY A 60 -3.41 -8.80 -6.15
C GLY A 60 -2.69 -7.58 -5.58
N LEU A 61 -2.45 -7.63 -4.27
CA LEU A 61 -1.86 -6.53 -3.51
C LEU A 61 -0.36 -6.40 -3.79
N ARG A 62 0.34 -7.54 -3.93
CA ARG A 62 1.78 -7.59 -4.17
C ARG A 62 2.15 -8.03 -5.59
N GLY A 63 1.16 -8.21 -6.49
CA GLY A 63 1.42 -8.74 -7.83
C GLY A 63 1.61 -10.25 -7.83
N ASP A 64 1.23 -10.89 -6.73
CA ASP A 64 1.33 -12.32 -6.46
C ASP A 64 0.29 -13.14 -7.23
N LYS A 65 -0.74 -12.48 -7.78
CA LYS A 65 -1.79 -13.14 -8.56
C LYS A 65 -1.63 -12.84 -10.05
N GLN A 66 -1.28 -13.88 -10.80
CA GLN A 66 -1.31 -13.87 -12.26
C GLN A 66 -2.64 -14.48 -12.74
N ASP A 67 -3.74 -13.78 -12.50
CA ASP A 67 -5.08 -14.32 -12.76
C ASP A 67 -5.46 -14.36 -14.26
N ASN A 68 -4.55 -14.04 -15.20
CA ASN A 68 -4.87 -13.96 -16.65
C ASN A 68 -3.65 -13.97 -17.62
N MET A 69 -2.50 -14.57 -17.28
CA MET A 69 -1.41 -14.62 -18.28
C MET A 69 -1.69 -15.66 -19.37
N VAL A 70 -1.86 -15.18 -20.60
CA VAL A 70 -1.56 -15.93 -21.82
C VAL A 70 -0.13 -15.56 -22.19
N GLU A 71 0.78 -16.53 -22.25
CA GLU A 71 2.15 -16.29 -22.70
C GLU A 71 2.14 -15.72 -24.12
N SER A 72 2.93 -14.66 -24.34
CA SER A 72 3.28 -14.25 -25.70
C SER A 72 4.02 -15.41 -26.39
N PRO A 73 3.78 -15.68 -27.69
CA PRO A 73 4.61 -16.62 -28.44
C PRO A 73 6.10 -16.22 -28.31
N ASP A 74 6.97 -17.21 -28.21
CA ASP A 74 8.42 -17.06 -28.03
C ASP A 74 8.98 -15.93 -28.91
N PHE A 75 9.87 -15.09 -28.33
CA PHE A 75 10.60 -14.03 -29.01
C PHE A 75 11.82 -14.57 -29.76
#